data_AF-D4CUA0-F1
#
_entry.id   AF-D4CUA0-F1
#
_cell.length_a   1.000
_cell.length_b   1.000
_cell.length_c   1.000
_cell.angle_alpha   90.00
_cell.angle_beta   90.00
_cell.angle_gamma   90.00
#
_symmetry.space_group_name_H-M   'P 1'
#
loop_
_entity.id
_entity.type
_entity.pdbx_description
1 polymer ?
#
loop_
_entity_poly.entity_id
_entity_poly.type
_entity_poly.pdbx_seq_one_letter_code
_entity_poly.pdbx_strand_id
1 'polypeptide(L)'
;MFKLLLDAITSLGATEAQNILISAGESIVKKCKESYTWNKLIVGTGDFFIKSEKEKALFFKDLESVLSKKNLSKIAKDLKNEDGYDLQDKLYSSLMQLMRKYKIPYEVAEFYTMRLIYAILEQLRYISPQKYEHYFLKEWRDEQEKSFLELQNRIDKMSKDLTIYNHEQISIISSGKMDITLRRSTHCPSIGIEFFIIDDEHFQNKFETLRYNELVFIRGRNREETIFCILNELWRLNEKRPIYIVKSLESWNKLQKMENKGNIYIPWFYAD
;
A
#
# COMPACT_ATOMS: atom_id res chain seq x y z
N MET A 1 14.70 0.44 -3.43
CA MET A 1 14.35 0.60 -4.86
C MET A 1 13.94 2.03 -5.18
N PHE A 2 12.95 2.63 -4.50
CA PHE A 2 12.66 4.08 -4.62
C PHE A 2 13.75 5.04 -4.06
N LYS A 3 14.56 4.55 -3.10
CA LYS A 3 15.69 5.23 -2.46
C LYS A 3 16.62 5.98 -3.43
N LEU A 4 17.15 5.30 -4.45
CA LEU A 4 18.09 5.87 -5.42
C LEU A 4 17.50 7.03 -6.26
N LEU A 5 16.16 7.08 -6.38
CA LEU A 5 15.45 8.02 -7.26
C LEU A 5 15.03 9.30 -6.52
N LEU A 6 14.72 9.19 -5.23
CA LEU A 6 14.57 10.37 -4.39
C LEU A 6 15.91 10.95 -3.99
N ASP A 7 16.95 10.13 -3.82
CA ASP A 7 18.34 10.60 -3.66
C ASP A 7 18.74 11.50 -4.84
N ALA A 8 18.30 11.14 -6.06
CA ALA A 8 18.47 11.93 -7.28
C ALA A 8 17.61 13.20 -7.37
N ILE A 9 16.47 13.26 -6.67
CA ILE A 9 15.62 14.47 -6.56
C ILE A 9 16.15 15.38 -5.45
N THR A 10 16.61 14.82 -4.33
CA THR A 10 17.19 15.56 -3.21
C THR A 10 18.59 16.08 -3.51
N SER A 11 19.33 15.44 -4.42
CA SER A 11 20.61 15.96 -4.93
C SER A 11 20.45 17.26 -5.74
N LEU A 12 19.22 17.63 -6.13
CA LEU A 12 18.91 18.85 -6.90
C LEU A 12 18.83 20.10 -6.01
N GLY A 13 19.00 19.95 -4.69
CA GLY A 13 18.78 21.03 -3.73
C GLY A 13 17.30 21.27 -3.45
N ALA A 14 16.98 21.66 -2.20
CA ALA A 14 15.62 21.68 -1.67
C ALA A 14 14.63 22.52 -2.51
N THR A 15 15.06 23.65 -3.06
CA THR A 15 14.21 24.55 -3.85
C THR A 15 13.86 23.95 -5.22
N GLU A 16 14.80 23.27 -5.86
CA GLU A 16 14.59 22.69 -7.18
C GLU A 16 13.78 21.39 -7.09
N ALA A 17 14.08 20.55 -6.10
CA ALA A 17 13.28 19.38 -5.73
C ALA A 17 11.81 19.77 -5.48
N GLN A 18 11.60 20.86 -4.74
CA GLN A 18 10.27 21.40 -4.45
C GLN A 18 9.53 21.83 -5.72
N ASN A 19 10.17 22.60 -6.59
CA ASN A 19 9.54 23.08 -7.82
C ASN A 19 9.17 21.92 -8.75
N ILE A 20 10.06 20.94 -8.88
CA ILE A 20 9.85 19.75 -9.70
C ILE A 20 8.64 18.93 -9.18
N LEU A 21 8.58 18.68 -7.87
CA LEU A 21 7.48 17.92 -7.26
C LEU A 21 6.14 18.63 -7.45
N ILE A 22 6.10 19.96 -7.25
CA ILE A 22 4.90 20.78 -7.45
C ILE A 22 4.44 20.72 -8.90
N SER A 23 5.34 20.96 -9.86
CA SER A 23 5.01 20.94 -11.28
C SER A 23 4.54 19.55 -11.74
N ALA A 24 5.14 18.48 -11.21
CA ALA A 24 4.74 17.12 -11.51
C ALA A 24 3.34 16.80 -10.97
N GLY A 25 3.05 17.19 -9.72
CA GLY A 25 1.73 17.03 -9.11
C GLY A 25 0.64 17.83 -9.82
N GLU A 26 0.91 19.10 -10.13
CA GLU A 26 -0.01 19.97 -10.89
C GLU A 26 -0.28 19.42 -12.29
N SER A 27 0.75 18.89 -12.97
CA SER A 27 0.61 18.23 -14.28
C SER A 27 -0.31 17.01 -14.19
N ILE A 28 -0.17 16.16 -13.17
CA ILE A 28 -1.05 15.00 -12.97
C ILE A 28 -2.50 15.44 -12.70
N VAL A 29 -2.70 16.40 -11.80
CA VAL A 29 -4.05 16.93 -11.52
C VAL A 29 -4.70 17.47 -12.79
N LYS A 30 -3.94 18.22 -13.61
CA LYS A 30 -4.42 18.77 -14.88
C LYS A 30 -4.77 17.66 -15.88
N LYS A 31 -3.88 16.68 -16.10
CA LYS A 31 -4.14 15.53 -16.99
C LYS A 31 -5.36 14.72 -16.55
N CYS A 32 -5.56 14.55 -15.25
CA CYS A 32 -6.72 13.87 -14.69
C CYS A 32 -8.03 14.63 -14.92
N LYS A 33 -8.01 15.98 -14.86
CA LYS A 33 -9.16 16.83 -15.17
C LYS A 33 -9.52 16.80 -16.66
N GLU A 34 -8.51 16.88 -17.53
CA GLU A 34 -8.72 16.98 -18.98
C GLU A 34 -9.20 15.67 -19.60
N SER A 35 -8.73 14.53 -19.08
CA SER A 35 -9.03 13.21 -19.67
C SER A 35 -10.30 12.54 -19.11
N TYR A 36 -10.86 13.03 -17.99
CA TYR A 36 -11.92 12.34 -17.23
C TYR A 36 -11.62 10.85 -16.93
N THR A 37 -10.38 10.39 -17.12
CA THR A 37 -9.95 8.97 -17.02
C THR A 37 -8.83 8.79 -16.00
N TRP A 38 -8.88 9.59 -14.92
CA TRP A 38 -7.98 9.44 -13.78
C TRP A 38 -8.07 8.05 -13.15
N ASN A 39 -9.25 7.41 -13.20
CA ASN A 39 -9.41 6.03 -12.79
C ASN A 39 -8.44 5.13 -13.56
N LYS A 40 -8.40 5.18 -14.90
CA LYS A 40 -7.46 4.38 -15.72
C LYS A 40 -6.00 4.64 -15.37
N LEU A 41 -5.65 5.86 -14.98
CA LEU A 41 -4.30 6.15 -14.51
C LEU A 41 -3.99 5.39 -13.21
N ILE A 42 -4.95 5.26 -12.30
CA ILE A 42 -4.79 4.56 -11.02
C ILE A 42 -4.96 3.05 -11.14
N VAL A 43 -5.99 2.56 -11.84
CA VAL A 43 -6.34 1.12 -11.94
C VAL A 43 -5.75 0.42 -13.15
N GLY A 44 -5.22 1.16 -14.13
CA GLY A 44 -4.81 0.61 -15.41
C GLY A 44 -6.00 0.02 -16.16
N THR A 45 -6.01 -1.30 -16.29
CA THR A 45 -7.05 -2.11 -16.94
C THR A 45 -8.08 -2.68 -15.97
N GLY A 46 -7.87 -2.54 -14.65
CA GLY A 46 -8.76 -3.07 -13.63
C GLY A 46 -9.94 -2.15 -13.30
N ASP A 47 -10.81 -2.62 -12.40
CA ASP A 47 -11.93 -1.83 -11.89
C ASP A 47 -11.51 -0.96 -10.71
N PHE A 48 -12.06 0.25 -10.63
CA PHE A 48 -11.85 1.11 -9.48
C PHE A 48 -12.70 0.67 -8.28
N PHE A 49 -12.08 0.70 -7.10
CA PHE A 49 -12.69 0.19 -5.87
C PHE A 49 -13.94 1.00 -5.48
N ILE A 50 -13.90 2.33 -5.68
CA ILE A 50 -15.04 3.21 -5.40
C ILE A 50 -15.98 3.17 -6.62
N LYS A 51 -17.19 2.63 -6.42
CA LYS A 51 -18.17 2.47 -7.51
C LYS A 51 -19.08 3.67 -7.70
N SER A 52 -19.38 4.41 -6.63
CA SER A 52 -20.29 5.56 -6.66
C SER A 52 -19.67 6.76 -7.37
N GLU A 53 -20.33 7.31 -8.39
CA GLU A 53 -19.86 8.50 -9.11
C GLU A 53 -19.69 9.72 -8.20
N LYS A 54 -20.58 9.89 -7.20
CA LYS A 54 -20.46 10.97 -6.22
C LYS A 54 -19.22 10.80 -5.34
N GLU A 55 -18.94 9.58 -4.88
CA GLU A 55 -17.75 9.30 -4.07
C GLU A 55 -16.47 9.38 -4.90
N LYS A 56 -16.51 8.98 -6.19
CA LYS A 56 -15.39 9.18 -7.13
C LYS A 56 -15.04 10.66 -7.30
N ALA A 57 -16.04 11.53 -7.45
CA ALA A 57 -15.82 12.97 -7.55
C ALA A 57 -15.23 13.55 -6.26
N LEU A 58 -15.69 13.11 -5.09
CA LEU A 58 -15.12 13.50 -3.80
C LEU A 58 -13.69 13.00 -3.63
N PHE A 59 -13.42 11.73 -3.98
CA PHE A 59 -12.08 11.16 -3.94
C PHE A 59 -11.12 11.97 -4.79
N PHE A 60 -11.55 12.32 -6.01
CA PHE A 60 -10.73 13.13 -6.90
C PHE A 60 -10.44 14.51 -6.32
N LYS A 61 -11.44 15.19 -5.75
CA LYS A 61 -11.25 16.47 -5.08
C LYS A 61 -10.26 16.38 -3.92
N ASP A 62 -10.31 15.31 -3.14
CA ASP A 62 -9.35 15.09 -2.06
C ASP A 62 -7.95 14.75 -2.58
N LEU A 63 -7.84 14.00 -3.70
CA LEU A 63 -6.58 13.73 -4.37
C LEU A 63 -5.94 15.03 -4.89
N GLU A 64 -6.73 15.93 -5.49
CA GLU A 64 -6.26 17.27 -5.87
C GLU A 64 -5.73 18.05 -4.67
N SER A 65 -6.39 17.92 -3.52
CA SER A 65 -5.93 18.54 -2.28
C SER A 65 -4.58 17.95 -1.84
N VAL A 66 -4.44 16.62 -1.84
CA VAL A 66 -3.17 15.93 -1.52
C VAL A 66 -2.04 16.39 -2.45
N LEU A 67 -2.31 16.48 -3.75
CA LEU A 67 -1.35 16.91 -4.77
C LEU A 67 -1.31 18.44 -4.97
N SER A 68 -1.92 19.22 -4.06
CA SER A 68 -1.92 20.66 -4.17
C SER A 68 -0.53 21.24 -3.93
N LYS A 69 -0.25 22.40 -4.56
CA LYS A 69 0.97 23.17 -4.31
C LYS A 69 1.25 23.38 -2.82
N LYS A 70 0.23 23.64 -2.01
CA LYS A 70 0.36 23.83 -0.55
C LYS A 70 0.90 22.57 0.13
N ASN A 71 0.31 21.40 -0.14
CA ASN A 71 0.69 20.15 0.49
C ASN A 71 2.03 19.64 -0.05
N LEU A 72 2.24 19.67 -1.37
CA LEU A 72 3.53 19.33 -1.99
C LEU A 72 4.66 20.26 -1.52
N SER A 73 4.38 21.56 -1.34
CA SER A 73 5.35 22.49 -0.74
C SER A 73 5.65 22.18 0.71
N LYS A 74 4.69 21.68 1.49
CA LYS A 74 4.94 21.27 2.87
C LYS A 74 5.85 20.05 2.89
N ILE A 75 5.47 19.01 2.15
CA ILE A 75 6.26 17.79 2.00
C ILE A 75 7.70 18.12 1.53
N ALA A 76 7.84 19.03 0.56
CA ALA A 76 9.13 19.44 0.04
C ALA A 76 9.91 20.41 0.95
N LYS A 77 9.26 21.17 1.83
CA LYS A 77 9.97 22.02 2.81
C LYS A 77 10.63 21.17 3.90
N ASP A 78 10.00 20.06 4.24
CA ASP A 78 10.54 19.13 5.23
C ASP A 78 11.79 18.40 4.71
N LEU A 79 12.08 18.45 3.40
CA LEU A 79 13.34 17.99 2.79
C LEU A 79 14.58 18.78 3.24
N LYS A 80 14.42 19.98 3.80
CA LYS A 80 15.57 20.81 4.21
C LYS A 80 16.34 20.25 5.39
N ASN A 81 15.74 19.34 6.15
CA ASN A 81 16.27 18.90 7.43
C ASN A 81 16.74 17.43 7.44
N GLU A 82 16.33 16.61 6.46
CA GLU A 82 16.57 15.17 6.47
C GLU A 82 16.72 14.59 5.06
N ASP A 83 17.52 13.54 4.99
CA ASP A 83 17.88 12.67 3.87
C ASP A 83 16.66 12.32 2.98
N GLY A 84 16.84 12.12 1.66
CA GLY A 84 15.75 11.95 0.68
C GLY A 84 14.74 10.81 0.91
N TYR A 85 14.96 9.97 1.92
CA TYR A 85 14.03 8.95 2.42
C TYR A 85 12.67 9.53 2.82
N ASP A 86 12.67 10.74 3.40
CA ASP A 86 11.50 11.31 4.06
C ASP A 86 10.40 11.80 3.09
N LEU A 87 10.76 12.17 1.87
CA LEU A 87 9.82 12.68 0.86
C LEU A 87 8.92 11.58 0.30
N GLN A 88 9.49 10.39 0.03
CA GLN A 88 8.73 9.26 -0.47
C GLN A 88 7.74 8.81 0.58
N ASP A 89 8.22 8.64 1.81
CA ASP A 89 7.40 8.15 2.90
C ASP A 89 6.29 9.14 3.23
N LYS A 90 6.55 10.46 3.15
CA LYS A 90 5.50 11.48 3.30
C LYS A 90 4.49 11.49 2.17
N LEU A 91 4.92 11.36 0.90
CA LEU A 91 4.00 11.32 -0.24
C LEU A 91 3.18 10.01 -0.25
N TYR A 92 3.85 8.88 -0.05
CA TYR A 92 3.24 7.56 0.11
C TYR A 92 2.26 7.56 1.27
N SER A 93 2.65 8.08 2.44
CA SER A 93 1.77 8.19 3.61
C SER A 93 0.57 9.08 3.33
N SER A 94 0.76 10.23 2.67
CA SER A 94 -0.35 11.14 2.34
C SER A 94 -1.36 10.49 1.39
N LEU A 95 -0.88 9.74 0.39
CA LEU A 95 -1.72 8.99 -0.54
C LEU A 95 -2.40 7.79 0.14
N MET A 96 -1.69 7.03 0.96
CA MET A 96 -2.27 5.94 1.74
C MET A 96 -3.33 6.44 2.73
N GLN A 97 -3.12 7.60 3.36
CA GLN A 97 -4.13 8.25 4.20
C GLN A 97 -5.40 8.59 3.40
N LEU A 98 -5.25 9.08 2.17
CA LEU A 98 -6.38 9.27 1.27
C LEU A 98 -7.09 7.95 0.96
N MET A 99 -6.36 6.89 0.61
CA MET A 99 -6.96 5.57 0.36
C MET A 99 -7.73 5.05 1.58
N ARG A 100 -7.19 5.26 2.79
CA ARG A 100 -7.82 4.91 4.08
C ARG A 100 -9.12 5.68 4.31
N LYS A 101 -9.16 6.98 4.00
CA LYS A 101 -10.38 7.81 4.10
C LYS A 101 -11.54 7.20 3.31
N TYR A 102 -11.24 6.60 2.16
CA TYR A 102 -12.21 5.94 1.29
C TYR A 102 -12.33 4.43 1.52
N LYS A 103 -11.73 3.91 2.61
CA LYS A 103 -11.84 2.50 3.05
C LYS A 103 -11.43 1.51 1.95
N ILE A 104 -10.42 1.88 1.16
CA ILE A 104 -9.81 1.01 0.15
C ILE A 104 -8.93 -0.03 0.89
N PRO A 105 -9.04 -1.34 0.59
CA PRO A 105 -8.24 -2.38 1.23
C PRO A 105 -6.75 -2.14 1.04
N TYR A 106 -5.93 -2.52 2.03
CA TYR A 106 -4.50 -2.24 2.06
C TYR A 106 -3.77 -2.59 0.76
N GLU A 107 -3.96 -3.79 0.23
CA GLU A 107 -3.24 -4.27 -0.96
C GLU A 107 -3.62 -3.47 -2.22
N VAL A 108 -4.90 -3.09 -2.33
CA VAL A 108 -5.40 -2.25 -3.42
C VAL A 108 -4.94 -0.80 -3.25
N ALA A 109 -4.90 -0.31 -2.00
CA ALA A 109 -4.43 1.03 -1.65
C ALA A 109 -2.93 1.19 -1.97
N GLU A 110 -2.12 0.17 -1.67
CA GLU A 110 -0.70 0.11 -2.01
C GLU A 110 -0.51 0.17 -3.53
N PHE A 111 -1.23 -0.66 -4.28
CA PHE A 111 -1.18 -0.65 -5.74
C PHE A 111 -1.54 0.73 -6.33
N TYR A 112 -2.65 1.33 -5.90
CA TYR A 112 -3.07 2.66 -6.36
C TYR A 112 -2.07 3.76 -5.99
N THR A 113 -1.51 3.69 -4.80
CA THR A 113 -0.53 4.67 -4.31
C THR A 113 0.74 4.60 -5.14
N MET A 114 1.25 3.40 -5.40
CA MET A 114 2.41 3.21 -6.26
C MET A 114 2.15 3.73 -7.67
N ARG A 115 1.00 3.38 -8.27
CA ARG A 115 0.58 3.89 -9.60
C ARG A 115 0.60 5.42 -9.66
N LEU A 116 0.08 6.08 -8.65
CA LEU A 116 0.05 7.54 -8.56
C LEU A 116 1.46 8.14 -8.44
N ILE A 117 2.28 7.62 -7.52
CA ILE A 117 3.66 8.10 -7.35
C ILE A 117 4.43 7.97 -8.66
N TYR A 118 4.33 6.82 -9.32
CA TYR A 118 5.02 6.61 -10.58
C TYR A 118 4.49 7.48 -11.72
N ALA A 119 3.18 7.74 -11.77
CA ALA A 119 2.64 8.69 -12.74
C ALA A 119 3.15 10.13 -12.52
N ILE A 120 3.27 10.55 -11.26
CA ILE A 120 3.89 11.84 -10.88
C ILE A 120 5.34 11.87 -11.37
N LEU A 121 6.09 10.80 -11.10
CA LEU A 121 7.50 10.67 -11.51
C LEU A 121 7.68 10.67 -13.03
N GLU A 122 6.79 10.04 -13.80
CA GLU A 122 6.83 10.09 -15.27
C GLU A 122 6.61 11.52 -15.83
N GLN A 123 6.07 12.46 -15.03
CA GLN A 123 6.00 13.85 -15.46
C GLN A 123 7.38 14.51 -15.57
N LEU A 124 8.39 13.98 -14.88
CA LEU A 124 9.77 14.45 -14.98
C LEU A 124 10.30 14.41 -16.41
N ARG A 125 9.86 13.43 -17.21
CA ARG A 125 10.22 13.32 -18.63
C ARG A 125 9.90 14.57 -19.43
N TYR A 126 8.84 15.28 -19.05
CA TYR A 126 8.35 16.48 -19.74
C TYR A 126 8.83 17.77 -19.07
N ILE A 127 8.93 17.76 -17.74
CA ILE A 127 9.29 18.95 -16.95
C ILE A 127 10.81 19.16 -16.93
N SER A 128 11.59 18.09 -16.88
CA SER A 128 13.05 18.12 -16.90
C SER A 128 13.63 16.90 -17.63
N PRO A 129 13.59 16.88 -18.97
CA PRO A 129 13.99 15.73 -19.77
C PRO A 129 15.43 15.28 -19.53
N GLN A 130 16.36 16.24 -19.35
CA GLN A 130 17.78 15.95 -19.08
C GLN A 130 17.98 15.22 -17.75
N LYS A 131 17.22 15.60 -16.72
CA LYS A 131 17.26 14.94 -15.41
C LYS A 131 16.53 13.60 -15.44
N TYR A 132 15.41 13.53 -16.15
CA TYR A 132 14.76 12.24 -16.40
C TYR A 132 15.72 11.28 -17.10
N GLU A 133 16.42 11.68 -18.15
CA GLU A 133 17.36 10.81 -18.86
C GLU A 133 18.57 10.40 -18.00
N HIS A 134 19.09 11.33 -17.18
CA HIS A 134 20.20 11.05 -16.27
C HIS A 134 19.84 10.06 -15.14
N TYR A 135 18.58 10.05 -14.70
CA TYR A 135 18.14 9.26 -13.53
C TYR A 135 17.17 8.11 -13.84
N PHE A 136 16.49 8.12 -15.00
CA PHE A 136 15.48 7.13 -15.42
C PHE A 136 16.01 6.28 -16.57
N LEU A 137 16.78 5.26 -16.20
CA LEU A 137 17.26 4.25 -17.13
C LEU A 137 16.16 3.21 -17.45
N LYS A 138 16.37 2.45 -18.52
CA LYS A 138 15.46 1.35 -18.92
C LYS A 138 15.29 0.33 -17.79
N GLU A 139 16.36 -0.01 -17.09
CA GLU A 139 16.37 -0.93 -15.96
C GLU A 139 15.35 -0.54 -14.88
N TRP A 140 15.21 0.76 -14.62
CA TRP A 140 14.23 1.25 -13.67
C TRP A 140 12.80 1.00 -14.12
N ARG A 141 12.47 1.28 -15.39
CA ARG A 141 11.12 1.01 -15.93
C ARG A 141 10.79 -0.48 -15.87
N ASP A 142 11.75 -1.33 -16.18
CA ASP A 142 11.59 -2.78 -16.14
C ASP A 142 11.36 -3.26 -14.68
N GLU A 143 12.07 -2.68 -13.70
CA GLU A 143 11.86 -2.96 -12.27
C GLU A 143 10.49 -2.47 -11.75
N GLN A 144 10.04 -1.28 -12.17
CA GLN A 144 8.70 -0.79 -11.84
C GLN A 144 7.63 -1.73 -12.36
N GLU A 145 7.73 -2.12 -13.63
CA GLU A 145 6.76 -2.99 -14.29
C GLU A 145 6.70 -4.34 -13.60
N LYS A 146 7.87 -4.89 -13.21
CA LYS A 146 7.96 -6.09 -12.38
C LYS A 146 7.27 -5.90 -11.03
N SER A 147 7.53 -4.82 -10.31
CA SER A 147 6.90 -4.55 -9.01
C SER A 147 5.37 -4.42 -9.11
N PHE A 148 4.86 -3.80 -10.17
CA PHE A 148 3.42 -3.72 -10.42
C PHE A 148 2.83 -5.08 -10.75
N LEU A 149 3.51 -5.85 -11.60
CA LEU A 149 3.06 -7.18 -11.97
C LEU A 149 2.99 -8.10 -10.75
N GLU A 150 3.98 -8.02 -9.85
CA GLU A 150 3.97 -8.76 -8.58
C GLU A 150 2.76 -8.40 -7.69
N LEU A 151 2.47 -7.11 -7.50
CA LEU A 151 1.31 -6.66 -6.72
C LEU A 151 -0.02 -7.02 -7.39
N GLN A 152 -0.12 -6.85 -8.70
CA GLN A 152 -1.31 -7.22 -9.46
C GLN A 152 -1.56 -8.73 -9.35
N ASN A 153 -0.53 -9.55 -9.53
CA ASN A 153 -0.61 -11.00 -9.37
C ASN A 153 -1.06 -11.40 -7.96
N ARG A 154 -0.58 -10.71 -6.93
CA ARG A 154 -1.02 -10.90 -5.54
C ARG A 154 -2.51 -10.59 -5.38
N ILE A 155 -2.98 -9.45 -5.89
CA ILE A 155 -4.40 -9.04 -5.82
C ILE A 155 -5.29 -10.02 -6.59
N ASP A 156 -4.87 -10.44 -7.79
CA ASP A 156 -5.63 -11.37 -8.63
C ASP A 156 -5.71 -12.76 -8.00
N LYS A 157 -4.60 -13.23 -7.42
CA LYS A 157 -4.59 -14.45 -6.61
C LYS A 157 -5.55 -14.31 -5.45
N MET A 158 -5.52 -13.19 -4.73
CA MET A 158 -6.42 -12.96 -3.60
C MET A 158 -7.89 -12.99 -3.98
N SER A 159 -8.25 -12.38 -5.11
CA SER A 159 -9.61 -12.41 -5.64
C SER A 159 -10.05 -13.84 -5.97
N LYS A 160 -9.21 -14.63 -6.66
CA LYS A 160 -9.49 -16.03 -7.01
C LYS A 160 -9.66 -16.90 -5.76
N ASP A 161 -8.73 -16.79 -4.82
CA ASP A 161 -8.75 -17.52 -3.55
C ASP A 161 -10.03 -17.21 -2.77
N LEU A 162 -10.42 -15.94 -2.64
CA LEU A 162 -11.64 -15.54 -1.93
C LEU A 162 -12.91 -16.05 -2.61
N THR A 163 -12.95 -16.16 -3.94
CA THR A 163 -14.07 -16.78 -4.66
C THR A 163 -14.18 -18.27 -4.30
N ILE A 164 -13.06 -18.99 -4.30
CA ILE A 164 -13.00 -20.42 -3.93
C ILE A 164 -13.44 -20.60 -2.48
N TYR A 165 -12.86 -19.84 -1.55
CA TYR A 165 -13.20 -19.93 -0.12
C TYR A 165 -14.67 -19.64 0.16
N ASN A 166 -15.26 -18.67 -0.54
CA ASN A 166 -16.68 -18.38 -0.41
C ASN A 166 -17.57 -19.52 -0.94
N HIS A 167 -17.18 -20.15 -2.05
CA HIS A 167 -17.89 -21.33 -2.57
C HIS A 167 -17.87 -22.49 -1.58
N GLU A 168 -16.73 -22.73 -0.95
CA GLU A 168 -16.49 -23.80 0.03
C GLU A 168 -16.95 -23.45 1.45
N GLN A 169 -17.62 -22.30 1.61
CA GLN A 169 -18.13 -21.80 2.89
C GLN A 169 -17.04 -21.73 3.99
N ILE A 170 -15.82 -21.37 3.59
CA ILE A 170 -14.71 -21.14 4.50
C ILE A 170 -14.83 -19.72 5.05
N SER A 171 -14.99 -19.60 6.36
CA SER A 171 -15.07 -18.31 7.05
C SER A 171 -13.66 -17.70 7.16
N ILE A 172 -13.33 -16.85 6.18
CA ILE A 172 -12.01 -16.25 6.02
C ILE A 172 -12.14 -14.85 5.43
N ILE A 173 -11.20 -13.96 5.79
CA ILE A 173 -11.10 -12.62 5.22
C ILE A 173 -9.63 -12.27 4.93
N SER A 174 -9.39 -11.36 4.00
CA SER A 174 -8.04 -10.82 3.76
C SER A 174 -7.57 -9.88 4.87
N SER A 175 -6.25 -9.69 4.98
CA SER A 175 -5.64 -8.66 5.84
C SER A 175 -6.20 -7.26 5.59
N GLY A 176 -6.28 -6.81 4.33
CA GLY A 176 -6.87 -5.52 4.02
C GLY A 176 -8.35 -5.39 4.42
N LYS A 177 -9.13 -6.48 4.36
CA LYS A 177 -10.52 -6.47 4.83
C LYS A 177 -10.61 -6.45 6.36
N MET A 178 -9.67 -7.09 7.05
CA MET A 178 -9.56 -7.04 8.50
C MET A 178 -9.30 -5.61 8.98
N ASP A 179 -8.38 -4.88 8.34
CA ASP A 179 -8.11 -3.47 8.65
C ASP A 179 -9.34 -2.57 8.49
N ILE A 180 -10.06 -2.72 7.38
CA ILE A 180 -11.31 -1.97 7.17
C ILE A 180 -12.33 -2.27 8.28
N THR A 181 -12.42 -3.53 8.71
CA THR A 181 -13.33 -3.94 9.78
C THR A 181 -12.95 -3.28 11.11
N LEU A 182 -11.66 -3.31 11.47
CA LEU A 182 -11.12 -2.69 12.68
C LEU A 182 -11.35 -1.17 12.72
N ARG A 183 -11.12 -0.49 11.59
CA ARG A 183 -11.38 0.95 11.47
C ARG A 183 -12.84 1.30 11.66
N ARG A 184 -13.75 0.41 11.26
CA ARG A 184 -15.20 0.60 11.41
C ARG A 184 -15.66 0.37 12.85
N SER A 185 -14.98 -0.49 13.60
CA SER A 185 -15.31 -0.79 15.00
C SER A 185 -14.72 0.21 16.00
N THR A 186 -13.87 1.13 15.55
CA THR A 186 -13.23 2.15 16.39
C THR A 186 -13.67 3.55 15.97
N HIS A 187 -13.96 4.40 16.95
CA HIS A 187 -14.42 5.77 16.73
C HIS A 187 -13.59 6.73 17.60
N CYS A 188 -13.15 7.84 16.99
CA CYS A 188 -12.47 8.96 17.65
C CYS A 188 -11.23 8.60 18.51
N PRO A 189 -10.10 8.20 17.90
CA PRO A 189 -9.84 8.10 16.47
C PRO A 189 -10.30 6.76 15.87
N SER A 190 -10.45 6.73 14.53
CA SER A 190 -10.54 5.44 13.81
C SER A 190 -9.15 4.83 13.75
N ILE A 191 -8.99 3.66 14.36
CA ILE A 191 -7.72 2.96 14.54
C ILE A 191 -7.65 1.83 13.50
N GLY A 192 -6.52 1.73 12.80
CA GLY A 192 -6.22 0.63 11.89
C GLY A 192 -5.08 -0.25 12.40
N ILE A 193 -4.72 -1.25 11.62
CA ILE A 193 -3.66 -2.22 11.93
C ILE A 193 -2.31 -1.51 12.16
N GLU A 194 -2.06 -0.38 11.51
CA GLU A 194 -0.82 0.40 11.65
C GLU A 194 -0.58 0.93 13.07
N PHE A 195 -1.62 0.97 13.91
CA PHE A 195 -1.50 1.40 15.31
C PHE A 195 -0.81 0.34 16.19
N PHE A 196 -0.84 -0.93 15.77
CA PHE A 196 -0.36 -2.06 16.55
C PHE A 196 1.09 -2.35 16.17
N ILE A 197 2.02 -1.66 16.84
CA ILE A 197 3.46 -1.74 16.57
C ILE A 197 4.12 -2.64 17.61
N ILE A 198 5.01 -3.52 17.15
CA ILE A 198 5.90 -4.29 18.04
C ILE A 198 7.15 -3.47 18.27
N ASP A 199 7.46 -3.14 19.51
CA ASP A 199 8.67 -2.41 19.92
C ASP A 199 9.84 -3.35 20.32
N ASP A 200 9.59 -4.65 20.41
CA ASP A 200 10.60 -5.67 20.66
C ASP A 200 11.42 -5.98 19.39
N GLU A 201 12.61 -5.37 19.29
CA GLU A 201 13.57 -5.60 18.19
C GLU A 201 14.01 -7.06 18.09
N HIS A 202 14.15 -7.77 19.21
CA HIS A 202 14.54 -9.18 19.20
C HIS A 202 13.42 -10.03 18.59
N PHE A 203 12.16 -9.73 18.90
CA PHE A 203 11.02 -10.35 18.23
C PHE A 203 11.05 -10.07 16.72
N GLN A 204 11.17 -8.79 16.33
CA GLN A 204 11.17 -8.37 14.92
C GLN A 204 12.23 -9.13 14.11
N ASN A 205 13.48 -9.13 14.58
CA ASN A 205 14.61 -9.81 13.92
C ASN A 205 14.37 -11.32 13.78
N LYS A 206 13.82 -11.95 14.83
CA LYS A 206 13.52 -13.37 14.81
C LYS A 206 12.35 -13.69 13.86
N PHE A 207 11.29 -12.88 13.89
CA PHE A 207 10.12 -13.05 13.04
C PHE A 207 10.45 -12.86 11.56
N GLU A 208 11.39 -11.96 11.25
CA GLU A 208 11.83 -11.70 9.88
C GLU A 208 12.23 -13.00 9.17
N THR A 209 13.01 -13.87 9.81
CA THR A 209 13.40 -15.15 9.20
C THR A 209 12.32 -16.22 9.34
N LEU A 210 11.72 -16.33 10.54
CA LEU A 210 10.77 -17.41 10.84
C LEU A 210 9.47 -17.34 10.05
N ARG A 211 9.06 -16.17 9.54
CA ARG A 211 7.81 -16.01 8.76
C ARG A 211 7.72 -16.92 7.53
N TYR A 212 8.85 -17.45 7.05
CA TYR A 212 8.93 -18.36 5.90
C TYR A 212 8.74 -19.82 6.26
N ASN A 213 8.75 -20.17 7.55
CA ASN A 213 8.45 -21.52 8.00
C ASN A 213 6.99 -21.88 7.71
N GLU A 214 6.72 -23.18 7.60
CA GLU A 214 5.37 -23.71 7.40
C GLU A 214 4.42 -23.37 8.55
N LEU A 215 4.92 -23.47 9.80
CA LEU A 215 4.18 -23.14 11.01
C LEU A 215 5.02 -22.24 11.92
N VAL A 216 4.40 -21.18 12.41
CA VAL A 216 5.01 -20.21 13.32
C VAL A 216 4.09 -20.01 14.53
N PHE A 217 4.58 -20.34 15.71
CA PHE A 217 3.85 -20.16 16.96
C PHE A 217 4.22 -18.81 17.57
N ILE A 218 3.21 -17.98 17.80
CA ILE A 218 3.36 -16.63 18.33
C ILE A 218 2.60 -16.55 19.65
N ARG A 219 3.33 -16.20 20.71
CA ARG A 219 2.76 -16.02 22.04
C ARG A 219 2.53 -14.55 22.29
N GLY A 220 1.30 -14.21 22.68
CA GLY A 220 0.95 -12.88 23.16
C GLY A 220 -0.06 -12.94 24.30
N ARG A 221 -0.31 -11.79 24.94
CA ARG A 221 -1.23 -11.70 26.08
C ARG A 221 -2.70 -11.65 25.66
N ASN A 222 -2.98 -10.97 24.56
CA ASN A 222 -4.31 -10.82 23.99
C ASN A 222 -4.29 -11.29 22.53
N ARG A 223 -5.23 -12.16 22.16
CA ARG A 223 -5.32 -12.73 20.82
C ARG A 223 -5.50 -11.65 19.73
N GLU A 224 -6.42 -10.73 19.92
CA GLU A 224 -6.74 -9.72 18.90
C GLU A 224 -5.57 -8.78 18.67
N GLU A 225 -5.01 -8.24 19.75
CA GLU A 225 -3.82 -7.39 19.71
C GLU A 225 -2.64 -8.11 19.04
N THR A 226 -2.39 -9.38 19.42
CA THR A 226 -1.32 -10.18 18.81
C THR A 226 -1.53 -10.31 17.30
N ILE A 227 -2.74 -10.64 16.85
CA ILE A 227 -3.03 -10.75 15.42
C ILE A 227 -2.80 -9.41 14.71
N PHE A 228 -3.23 -8.29 15.30
CA PHE A 228 -2.99 -6.97 14.70
C PHE A 228 -1.51 -6.61 14.62
N CYS A 229 -0.74 -6.85 15.68
CA CYS A 229 0.70 -6.65 15.69
C CYS A 229 1.40 -7.47 14.60
N ILE A 230 1.02 -8.74 14.43
CA ILE A 230 1.60 -9.61 13.40
C ILE A 230 1.20 -9.17 11.99
N LEU A 231 -0.04 -8.75 11.78
CA LEU A 231 -0.46 -8.20 10.49
C LEU A 231 0.33 -6.94 10.13
N ASN A 232 0.53 -6.03 11.09
CA ASN A 232 1.31 -4.82 10.89
C ASN A 232 2.79 -5.15 10.59
N GLU A 233 3.35 -6.11 11.32
CA GLU A 233 4.75 -6.53 11.11
C GLU A 233 4.95 -7.17 9.73
N LEU A 234 4.02 -8.00 9.27
CA LEU A 234 4.05 -8.56 7.91
C LEU A 234 3.96 -7.46 6.85
N TRP A 235 3.17 -6.41 7.07
CA TRP A 235 3.09 -5.26 6.17
C TRP A 235 4.37 -4.42 6.18
N ARG A 236 4.97 -4.20 7.36
CA ARG A 236 6.26 -3.51 7.52
C ARG A 236 7.37 -4.23 6.75
N LEU A 237 7.37 -5.56 6.80
CA LEU A 237 8.31 -6.42 6.07
C LEU A 237 8.00 -6.56 4.58
N ASN A 238 6.99 -5.83 4.07
CA ASN A 238 6.56 -5.86 2.67
C ASN A 238 6.27 -7.28 2.17
N GLU A 239 5.59 -8.08 3.01
CA GLU A 239 5.26 -9.46 2.70
C GLU A 239 4.46 -9.54 1.39
N LYS A 240 4.93 -10.40 0.48
CA LYS A 240 4.38 -10.55 -0.88
C LYS A 240 3.30 -11.64 -0.96
N ARG A 241 3.30 -12.58 -0.02
CA ARG A 241 2.26 -13.62 0.06
C ARG A 241 0.90 -13.00 0.42
N PRO A 242 -0.22 -13.50 -0.14
CA PRO A 242 -1.54 -13.21 0.38
C PRO A 242 -1.65 -13.57 1.86
N ILE A 243 -2.28 -12.69 2.64
CA ILE A 243 -2.45 -12.88 4.09
C ILE A 243 -3.95 -12.95 4.39
N TYR A 244 -4.35 -13.98 5.11
CA TYR A 244 -5.73 -14.27 5.45
C TYR A 244 -5.93 -14.54 6.93
N ILE A 245 -7.09 -14.12 7.43
CA ILE A 245 -7.52 -14.33 8.80
C ILE A 245 -8.65 -15.35 8.78
N VAL A 246 -8.41 -16.52 9.36
CA VAL A 246 -9.34 -17.65 9.40
C VAL A 246 -10.20 -17.55 10.65
N LYS A 247 -11.52 -17.52 10.51
CA LYS A 247 -12.44 -17.15 11.60
C LYS A 247 -12.92 -18.32 12.46
N SER A 248 -12.75 -19.56 12.01
CA SER A 248 -13.16 -20.74 12.77
C SER A 248 -12.22 -21.94 12.57
N LEU A 249 -12.17 -22.82 13.56
CA LEU A 249 -11.43 -24.09 13.49
C LEU A 249 -11.94 -24.99 12.36
N GLU A 250 -13.26 -25.00 12.11
CA GLU A 250 -13.84 -25.72 10.98
C GLU A 250 -13.26 -25.23 9.64
N SER A 251 -13.19 -23.91 9.45
CA SER A 251 -12.63 -23.30 8.24
C SER A 251 -11.15 -23.61 8.09
N TRP A 252 -10.41 -23.65 9.20
CA TRP A 252 -9.00 -24.04 9.22
C TRP A 252 -8.80 -25.48 8.77
N ASN A 253 -9.60 -26.41 9.31
CA ASN A 253 -9.55 -27.81 8.93
C ASN A 253 -9.93 -28.04 7.47
N LYS A 254 -10.86 -27.24 6.92
CA LYS A 254 -11.16 -27.25 5.48
C LYS A 254 -9.97 -26.76 4.67
N LEU A 255 -9.36 -25.62 5.04
CA LEU A 255 -8.20 -25.05 4.36
C LEU A 255 -7.00 -26.00 4.32
N GLN A 256 -6.72 -26.71 5.42
CA GLN A 256 -5.63 -27.69 5.48
C GLN A 256 -5.78 -28.81 4.43
N LYS A 257 -7.02 -29.18 4.07
CA LYS A 257 -7.30 -30.20 3.05
C LYS A 257 -7.16 -29.69 1.61
N MET A 258 -7.17 -28.38 1.41
CA MET A 258 -7.11 -27.78 0.06
C MET A 258 -5.68 -27.66 -0.50
N GLU A 259 -4.66 -27.96 0.31
CA GLU A 259 -3.23 -27.89 -0.08
C GLU A 259 -2.79 -26.56 -0.73
N ASN A 260 -3.44 -25.44 -0.36
CA ASN A 260 -3.12 -24.14 -0.92
C ASN A 260 -1.74 -23.65 -0.46
N LYS A 261 -0.81 -23.49 -1.41
CA LYS A 261 0.57 -23.03 -1.14
C LYS A 261 0.75 -21.53 -1.39
N GLY A 262 1.74 -20.97 -0.70
CA GLY A 262 2.19 -19.59 -0.90
C GLY A 262 1.23 -18.54 -0.35
N ASN A 263 0.46 -18.88 0.67
CA ASN A 263 -0.41 -17.98 1.43
C ASN A 263 -0.01 -18.00 2.91
N ILE A 264 -0.33 -16.94 3.64
CA ILE A 264 -0.22 -16.88 5.09
C ILE A 264 -1.62 -16.93 5.68
N TYR A 265 -1.85 -17.88 6.59
CA TYR A 265 -3.11 -18.03 7.31
C TYR A 265 -2.89 -17.77 8.80
N ILE A 266 -3.65 -16.83 9.35
CA ILE A 266 -3.61 -16.49 10.78
C ILE A 266 -4.96 -16.85 11.40
N PRO A 267 -5.01 -17.74 12.41
CA PRO A 267 -6.26 -18.11 13.06
C PRO A 267 -6.76 -16.98 13.97
N TRP A 268 -8.07 -16.68 13.91
CA TRP A 268 -8.78 -15.79 14.86
C TRP A 268 -9.30 -16.54 16.09
N PHE A 269 -8.80 -17.75 16.32
CA PHE A 269 -9.14 -18.63 17.42
C PHE A 269 -7.85 -19.20 18.02
N TYR A 270 -7.92 -19.72 19.23
CA TYR A 270 -6.78 -20.43 19.81
C TYR A 270 -6.69 -21.79 19.10
N ALA A 271 -5.57 -22.03 18.42
CA ALA A 271 -5.23 -23.37 18.01
C ALA A 271 -4.60 -24.05 19.24
N ASP A 272 -5.21 -25.12 19.73
CA ASP A 272 -4.61 -26.00 20.72
C ASP A 272 -3.41 -26.76 20.14
#